data_AF-A0A3D5NRG2-F1
#
_entry.id   AF-A0A3D5NRG2-F1
#
_cell.length_a   1.000
_cell.length_b   1.000
_cell.length_c   1.000
_cell.angle_alpha   90.00
_cell.angle_beta   90.00
_cell.angle_gamma   90.00
#
_symmetry.space_group_name_H-M   'P 1'
#
loop_
_entity.id
_entity.type
_entity.pdbx_description
1 polymer ?
#
loop_
_entity_poly.entity_id
_entity_poly.type
_entity_poly.pdbx_seq_one_letter_code
_entity_poly.pdbx_strand_id
1 'polypeptide(L)'
;EAGVADKTLIALSADHYPYGLEMNEIEDLAGHPVESNFELYKSSFILYPKGMEPETIDRPVSSLDIIPTISNLMDIEFDSRLLMGVDMFSDNDPLVIFNNRSFITDKGRYNSNTKTFTLNEGVTMTQEEIDTYRKRISDEIERQFYYSAMILDTDYYSIVIDR
;
A
#
# COMPACT_ATOMS: atom_id res chain seq x y z
N GLU A 1 5.48 -14.78 -28.94
CA GLU A 1 5.72 -15.93 -29.85
C GLU A 1 5.56 -17.30 -29.17
N ALA A 2 6.07 -17.53 -27.95
CA ALA A 2 5.94 -18.84 -27.28
C ALA A 2 4.56 -19.15 -26.62
N GLY A 3 3.61 -18.21 -26.62
CA GLY A 3 2.29 -18.39 -26.01
C GLY A 3 2.26 -18.54 -24.48
N VAL A 4 3.39 -18.30 -23.79
CA VAL A 4 3.50 -18.46 -22.32
C VAL A 4 2.68 -17.39 -21.60
N ALA A 5 2.75 -16.13 -22.05
CA ALA A 5 2.01 -15.01 -21.46
C ALA A 5 0.49 -15.26 -21.41
N ASP A 6 -0.04 -16.06 -22.35
CA ASP A 6 -1.46 -16.39 -22.41
C ASP A 6 -1.95 -17.27 -21.24
N LYS A 7 -1.02 -17.88 -20.49
CA LYS A 7 -1.27 -18.76 -19.36
C LYS A 7 -0.58 -18.26 -18.10
N THR A 8 -0.21 -16.98 -18.06
CA THR A 8 0.56 -16.40 -16.97
C THR A 8 -0.14 -15.13 -16.48
N LEU A 9 -0.37 -15.06 -15.17
CA LEU A 9 -0.63 -13.79 -14.49
C LEU A 9 0.72 -13.07 -14.33
N ILE A 10 0.84 -11.89 -14.93
CA ILE A 10 2.06 -11.08 -14.87
C ILE A 10 1.82 -9.92 -13.91
N ALA A 11 2.58 -9.87 -12.81
CA ALA A 11 2.58 -8.77 -11.86
C ALA A 11 3.90 -8.00 -11.98
N LEU A 12 3.83 -6.71 -12.28
CA LEU A 12 4.98 -5.81 -12.35
C LEU A 12 4.85 -4.79 -11.22
N SER A 13 5.84 -4.77 -10.33
CA SER A 13 5.91 -3.80 -9.23
C SER A 13 7.30 -3.15 -9.23
N ALA A 14 7.34 -1.85 -8.97
CA ALA A 14 8.57 -1.24 -8.47
C ALA A 14 8.78 -1.68 -7.01
N ASP A 15 10.03 -1.82 -6.61
CA ASP A 15 10.45 -2.14 -5.24
C ASP A 15 10.59 -0.87 -4.39
N HIS A 16 11.21 0.17 -4.93
CA HIS A 16 11.43 1.45 -4.27
C HIS A 16 11.68 2.58 -5.29
N TYR A 17 11.64 3.83 -4.80
CA TYR A 17 12.14 4.99 -5.55
C TYR A 17 13.65 4.88 -5.78
N PRO A 18 14.25 5.51 -6.80
CA PRO A 18 15.67 5.33 -7.13
C PRO A 18 16.60 6.04 -6.12
N TYR A 19 16.77 5.46 -4.92
CA TYR A 19 17.55 6.04 -3.81
C TYR A 19 19.05 6.20 -4.09
N GLY A 20 19.54 5.66 -5.22
CA GLY A 20 20.90 5.89 -5.69
C GLY A 20 21.10 7.24 -6.40
N LEU A 21 20.03 7.97 -6.68
CA LEU A 21 20.05 9.31 -7.24
C LEU A 21 19.94 10.36 -6.14
N GLU A 22 20.64 11.47 -6.32
CA GLU A 22 20.46 12.66 -5.50
C GLU A 22 19.09 13.31 -5.79
N MET A 23 18.54 14.05 -4.82
CA MET A 23 17.18 14.60 -4.95
C MET A 23 17.03 15.49 -6.20
N ASN A 24 18.05 16.30 -6.53
CA ASN A 24 18.01 17.16 -7.72
C ASN A 24 17.97 16.34 -9.02
N GLU A 25 18.59 15.17 -9.07
CA GLU A 25 18.54 14.28 -10.24
C GLU A 25 17.14 13.65 -10.38
N ILE A 26 16.51 13.30 -9.26
CA ILE A 26 15.11 12.81 -9.23
C ILE A 26 14.17 13.91 -9.73
N GLU A 27 14.33 15.14 -9.23
CA GLU A 27 13.52 16.29 -9.65
C GLU A 27 13.72 16.65 -11.13
N ASP A 28 14.96 16.57 -11.63
CA ASP A 28 15.28 16.78 -13.05
C ASP A 28 14.59 15.73 -13.94
N LEU A 29 14.55 14.46 -13.51
CA LEU A 29 13.84 13.38 -14.21
C LEU A 29 12.31 13.54 -14.13
N ALA A 30 11.79 13.99 -12.98
CA ALA A 30 10.37 14.21 -12.77
C ALA A 30 9.87 15.45 -13.54
N GLY A 31 10.74 16.45 -13.74
CA GLY A 31 10.41 17.74 -14.36
C GLY A 31 9.79 18.74 -13.39
N HIS A 32 9.78 18.45 -12.08
CA HIS A 32 9.25 19.31 -11.02
C HIS A 32 9.86 18.97 -9.66
N PRO A 33 9.80 19.88 -8.66
CA PRO A 33 10.19 19.57 -7.29
C PRO A 33 9.33 18.45 -6.69
N VAL A 34 9.95 17.38 -6.22
CA VAL A 34 9.26 16.17 -5.76
C VAL A 34 9.00 16.25 -4.26
N GLU A 35 7.76 16.00 -3.84
CA GLU A 35 7.42 15.99 -2.42
C GLU A 35 8.01 14.74 -1.72
N SER A 36 8.84 14.96 -0.69
CA SER A 36 9.72 13.92 -0.15
C SER A 36 9.05 12.92 0.81
N ASN A 37 7.83 13.17 1.29
CA ASN A 37 7.17 12.31 2.27
C ASN A 37 6.23 11.28 1.64
N PHE A 38 5.53 11.66 0.57
CA PHE A 38 4.52 10.84 -0.11
C PHE A 38 4.85 10.65 -1.58
N GLU A 39 5.04 11.74 -2.32
CA GLU A 39 5.18 11.68 -3.78
C GLU A 39 6.42 10.90 -4.20
N LEU A 40 7.54 11.09 -3.51
CA LEU A 40 8.79 10.36 -3.73
C LEU A 40 8.59 8.84 -3.79
N TYR A 41 7.66 8.31 -3.00
CA TYR A 41 7.40 6.87 -2.89
C TYR A 41 6.30 6.38 -3.85
N LYS A 42 5.67 7.28 -4.62
CA LYS A 42 4.63 6.91 -5.56
C LYS A 42 5.24 6.06 -6.69
N SER A 43 4.68 4.87 -6.89
CA SER A 43 5.09 3.94 -7.92
C SER A 43 3.88 3.40 -8.68
N SER A 44 4.14 2.51 -9.65
CA SER A 44 3.11 1.81 -10.41
C SER A 44 3.15 0.32 -10.13
N PHE A 45 1.96 -0.27 -9.96
CA PHE A 45 1.75 -1.70 -10.00
C PHE A 45 0.91 -2.02 -11.23
N ILE A 46 1.37 -2.96 -12.06
CA ILE A 46 0.65 -3.41 -13.25
C ILE A 46 0.38 -4.89 -13.10
N LEU A 47 -0.90 -5.25 -13.13
CA LEU A 47 -1.34 -6.63 -13.14
C LEU A 47 -1.94 -6.96 -14.51
N TYR A 48 -1.38 -7.95 -15.17
CA TYR A 48 -1.79 -8.38 -16.51
C TYR A 48 -2.20 -9.86 -16.48
N PRO A 49 -3.49 -10.14 -16.61
CA PRO A 49 -4.03 -11.43 -16.99
C PRO A 49 -4.61 -11.41 -18.41
N LYS A 50 -4.41 -12.48 -19.18
CA LYS A 50 -5.07 -12.63 -20.47
C LYS A 50 -6.60 -12.71 -20.29
N GLY A 51 -7.32 -11.86 -21.03
CA GLY A 51 -8.78 -11.90 -21.11
C GLY A 51 -9.51 -11.12 -20.03
N MET A 52 -8.80 -10.40 -19.16
CA MET A 52 -9.40 -9.42 -18.25
C MET A 52 -9.60 -8.09 -18.98
N GLU A 53 -10.76 -7.46 -18.76
CA GLU A 53 -10.98 -6.09 -19.22
C GLU A 53 -10.06 -5.13 -18.44
N PRO A 54 -9.38 -4.19 -19.11
CA PRO A 54 -8.50 -3.25 -18.42
C PRO A 54 -9.28 -2.36 -17.45
N GLU A 55 -8.79 -2.27 -16.23
CA GLU A 55 -9.31 -1.37 -15.19
C GLU A 55 -8.16 -0.59 -14.56
N THR A 56 -8.43 0.67 -14.18
CA THR A 56 -7.50 1.49 -13.40
C THR A 56 -8.02 1.58 -11.98
N ILE A 57 -7.19 1.20 -11.02
CA ILE A 57 -7.50 1.31 -9.60
C ILE A 57 -6.95 2.65 -9.10
N ASP A 58 -7.84 3.61 -8.87
CA ASP A 58 -7.48 4.96 -8.41
C ASP A 58 -7.45 5.09 -6.88
N ARG A 59 -7.95 4.08 -6.15
CA ARG A 59 -7.90 4.07 -4.68
C ARG A 59 -6.44 3.95 -4.19
N PRO A 60 -6.08 4.48 -3.02
CA PRO A 60 -4.74 4.27 -2.46
C PRO A 60 -4.43 2.79 -2.30
N VAL A 61 -3.29 2.36 -2.84
CA VAL A 61 -2.78 0.98 -2.76
C VAL A 61 -1.30 0.99 -2.44
N SER A 62 -0.82 -0.08 -1.84
CA SER A 62 0.57 -0.28 -1.42
C SER A 62 1.11 -1.64 -1.86
N SER A 63 2.41 -1.84 -1.72
CA SER A 63 3.03 -3.14 -1.98
C SER A 63 2.54 -4.26 -1.06
N LEU A 64 2.03 -3.92 0.14
CA LEU A 64 1.48 -4.89 1.10
C LEU A 64 0.20 -5.55 0.55
N ASP A 65 -0.51 -4.87 -0.34
CA ASP A 65 -1.78 -5.29 -0.91
C ASP A 65 -1.61 -6.32 -2.04
N ILE A 66 -0.39 -6.50 -2.56
CA ILE A 66 -0.12 -7.37 -3.72
C ILE A 66 -0.43 -8.84 -3.41
N ILE A 67 0.05 -9.37 -2.29
CA ILE A 67 -0.17 -10.78 -1.92
C ILE A 67 -1.67 -11.10 -1.75
N PRO A 68 -2.46 -10.39 -0.92
CA PRO A 68 -3.87 -10.72 -0.77
C PRO A 68 -4.64 -10.59 -2.09
N THR A 69 -4.30 -9.61 -2.93
CA THR A 69 -4.90 -9.43 -4.27
C THR A 69 -4.63 -10.62 -5.19
N ILE A 70 -3.36 -11.02 -5.32
CA ILE A 70 -2.98 -12.14 -6.19
C ILE A 70 -3.56 -13.45 -5.65
N SER A 71 -3.53 -13.67 -4.34
CA SER A 71 -4.10 -14.87 -3.73
C SER A 71 -5.60 -15.00 -4.04
N ASN A 72 -6.37 -13.92 -3.88
CA ASN A 72 -7.80 -13.91 -4.22
C ASN A 72 -8.04 -14.17 -5.72
N LEU A 73 -7.29 -13.52 -6.61
CA LEU A 73 -7.43 -13.72 -8.06
C LEU A 73 -7.08 -15.14 -8.52
N MET A 74 -6.17 -15.78 -7.80
CA MET A 74 -5.72 -17.15 -8.08
C MET A 74 -6.50 -18.21 -7.31
N ASP A 75 -7.51 -17.82 -6.52
CA ASP A 75 -8.30 -18.69 -5.65
C ASP A 75 -7.41 -19.51 -4.68
N ILE A 76 -6.39 -18.85 -4.12
CA ILE A 76 -5.48 -19.41 -3.12
C ILE A 76 -6.01 -19.05 -1.73
N GLU A 77 -6.31 -20.06 -0.92
CA GLU A 77 -6.75 -19.85 0.47
C GLU A 77 -5.61 -19.31 1.34
N PHE A 78 -5.91 -18.29 2.15
CA PHE A 78 -4.99 -17.72 3.14
C PHE A 78 -5.73 -17.14 4.34
N ASP A 79 -5.06 -17.07 5.49
CA ASP A 79 -5.56 -16.34 6.66
C ASP A 79 -5.21 -14.86 6.56
N SER A 80 -6.18 -14.02 6.24
CA SER A 80 -5.99 -12.58 6.07
C SER A 80 -5.47 -11.87 7.31
N ARG A 81 -5.61 -12.45 8.51
CA ARG A 81 -5.10 -11.87 9.77
C ARG A 81 -3.57 -11.91 9.84
N LEU A 82 -2.93 -12.70 8.98
CA LEU A 82 -1.47 -12.84 8.92
C LEU A 82 -0.82 -11.93 7.87
N LEU A 83 -1.60 -11.11 7.17
CA LEU A 83 -1.14 -10.16 6.17
C LEU A 83 -1.58 -8.75 6.57
N MET A 84 -0.73 -7.75 6.31
CA MET A 84 -1.02 -6.36 6.68
C MET A 84 -1.76 -5.59 5.58
N GLY A 85 -1.62 -6.02 4.33
CA GLY A 85 -2.35 -5.44 3.22
C GLY A 85 -3.74 -6.03 3.04
N VAL A 86 -4.51 -5.40 2.17
CA VAL A 86 -5.86 -5.79 1.79
C VAL A 86 -5.96 -5.97 0.28
N ASP A 87 -6.91 -6.77 -0.18
CA ASP A 87 -7.11 -6.94 -1.62
C ASP A 87 -7.48 -5.60 -2.29
N MET A 88 -6.75 -5.25 -3.36
CA MET A 88 -6.91 -4.02 -4.14
C MET A 88 -8.30 -3.91 -4.79
N PHE A 89 -8.99 -5.02 -5.05
CA PHE A 89 -10.34 -5.06 -5.61
C PHE A 89 -11.45 -5.15 -4.55
N SER A 90 -11.09 -5.23 -3.26
CA SER A 90 -12.09 -5.33 -2.19
C SER A 90 -12.68 -3.98 -1.79
N ASP A 91 -13.87 -4.01 -1.18
CA ASP A 91 -14.55 -2.85 -0.58
C ASP A 91 -13.95 -2.40 0.77
N ASN A 92 -12.82 -2.98 1.20
CA ASN A 92 -12.16 -2.61 2.45
C ASN A 92 -11.55 -1.20 2.36
N ASP A 93 -11.58 -0.45 3.47
CA ASP A 93 -10.94 0.86 3.57
C ASP A 93 -9.44 0.77 3.18
N PRO A 94 -8.96 1.56 2.20
CA PRO A 94 -7.56 1.55 1.80
C PRO A 94 -6.68 2.22 2.85
N LEU A 95 -5.49 1.66 3.08
CA LEU A 95 -4.51 2.22 4.00
C LEU A 95 -3.09 2.02 3.47
N VAL A 96 -2.44 3.10 3.07
CA VAL A 96 -1.01 3.11 2.71
C VAL A 96 -0.23 3.62 3.90
N ILE A 97 0.75 2.83 4.34
CA ILE A 97 1.55 3.10 5.54
C ILE A 97 3.00 3.36 5.16
N PHE A 98 3.56 4.46 5.66
CA PHE A 98 4.95 4.84 5.44
C PHE A 98 5.80 4.50 6.67
N ASN A 99 7.10 4.29 6.47
CA ASN A 99 8.03 3.92 7.56
C ASN A 99 8.08 4.97 8.69
N ASN A 100 7.86 6.25 8.39
CA ASN A 100 7.78 7.30 9.40
C ASN A 100 6.39 7.43 10.06
N ARG A 101 5.48 6.48 9.82
CA ARG A 101 4.08 6.46 10.30
C ARG A 101 3.23 7.59 9.71
N SER A 102 3.69 8.23 8.63
CA SER A 102 2.78 8.91 7.72
C SER A 102 1.88 7.88 7.03
N PHE A 103 0.71 8.30 6.58
CA PHE A 103 -0.23 7.40 5.92
C PHE A 103 -1.15 8.12 4.94
N ILE A 104 -1.73 7.35 4.01
CA ILE A 104 -2.75 7.79 3.06
C ILE A 104 -3.95 6.86 3.18
N THR A 105 -5.15 7.43 3.20
CA THR A 105 -6.44 6.73 3.15
C THR A 105 -7.33 7.34 2.08
N ASP A 106 -8.54 6.79 1.90
CA ASP A 106 -9.59 7.36 1.08
C ASP A 106 -10.04 8.76 1.55
N LYS A 107 -9.90 9.06 2.85
CA LYS A 107 -10.29 10.35 3.44
C LYS A 107 -9.24 11.44 3.32
N GLY A 108 -7.96 11.08 3.27
CA GLY A 108 -6.87 12.05 3.29
C GLY A 108 -5.51 11.42 3.56
N ARG A 109 -4.53 12.27 3.85
CA ARG A 109 -3.17 11.86 4.20
C ARG A 109 -2.68 12.55 5.46
N TYR A 110 -1.99 11.80 6.30
CA TYR A 110 -1.34 12.31 7.50
C TYR A 110 0.17 12.33 7.33
N ASN A 111 0.79 13.51 7.51
CA ASN A 111 2.24 13.67 7.54
C ASN A 111 2.71 13.70 8.99
N SER A 112 3.47 12.70 9.41
CA SER A 112 3.96 12.59 10.79
C SER A 112 5.06 13.60 11.14
N ASN A 113 5.82 14.07 10.14
CA ASN A 113 6.85 15.09 10.33
C ASN A 113 6.22 16.44 10.68
N THR A 114 5.15 16.83 9.97
CA THR A 114 4.44 18.11 10.20
C THR A 114 3.29 18.00 11.18
N LYS A 115 2.87 16.77 11.52
CA LYS A 115 1.69 16.44 12.34
C LYS A 115 0.38 16.97 11.75
N THR A 116 0.27 16.98 10.43
CA THR A 116 -0.87 17.55 9.70
C THR A 116 -1.65 16.45 8.99
N PHE A 117 -2.98 16.45 9.16
CA PHE A 117 -3.88 15.66 8.33
C PHE A 117 -4.47 16.55 7.24
N THR A 118 -4.31 16.14 5.98
CA THR A 118 -4.84 16.85 4.81
C THR A 118 -5.95 16.01 4.21
N LEU A 119 -7.17 16.55 4.16
CA LEU A 119 -8.32 15.87 3.55
C LEU A 119 -8.14 15.76 2.03
N ASN A 120 -8.65 14.67 1.46
CA ASN A 120 -8.78 14.54 0.02
C ASN A 120 -9.87 15.48 -0.53
N GLU A 121 -9.79 15.77 -1.82
CA GLU A 121 -10.81 16.57 -2.50
C GLU A 121 -12.20 15.94 -2.33
N GLY A 122 -13.22 16.77 -2.06
CA GLY A 122 -14.59 16.31 -1.83
C GLY A 122 -14.87 15.73 -0.45
N VAL A 123 -13.85 15.52 0.39
CA VAL A 123 -14.03 15.03 1.77
C VAL A 123 -14.20 16.23 2.72
N THR A 124 -15.28 16.22 3.49
CA THR A 124 -15.55 17.24 4.52
C THR A 124 -15.62 16.57 5.89
N MET A 125 -14.80 17.05 6.83
CA MET A 125 -14.79 16.60 8.22
C MET A 125 -14.50 17.81 9.12
N THR A 126 -15.11 17.83 10.29
CA THR A 126 -14.76 18.77 11.37
C THR A 126 -13.39 18.43 11.96
N GLN A 127 -12.79 19.38 12.69
CA GLN A 127 -11.49 19.13 13.34
C GLN A 127 -11.54 17.96 14.34
N GLU A 128 -12.64 17.83 15.08
CA GLU A 128 -12.84 16.73 16.05
C GLU A 128 -12.92 15.36 15.36
N GLU A 129 -13.62 15.29 14.22
CA GLU A 129 -13.68 14.08 13.39
C GLU A 129 -12.31 13.73 12.81
N ILE A 130 -11.56 14.72 12.33
CA ILE A 130 -10.19 14.54 11.83
C ILE A 130 -9.29 13.98 12.94
N ASP A 131 -9.32 14.57 14.13
CA ASP A 131 -8.47 14.14 15.25
C ASP A 131 -8.80 12.71 15.69
N THR A 132 -10.10 12.39 15.77
CA THR A 132 -10.59 11.05 16.11
C THR A 132 -10.18 10.03 15.05
N TYR A 133 -10.41 10.33 13.78
CA TYR A 133 -10.07 9.46 12.65
C TYR A 133 -8.55 9.24 12.57
N ARG A 134 -7.76 10.32 12.60
CA ARG A 134 -6.30 10.26 12.55
C ARG A 134 -5.75 9.43 13.69
N LYS A 135 -6.25 9.61 14.92
CA LYS A 135 -5.82 8.83 16.08
C LYS A 135 -6.13 7.34 15.88
N ARG A 136 -7.35 7.01 15.47
CA ARG A 136 -7.75 5.61 15.21
C ARG A 136 -6.85 4.93 14.20
N ILE A 137 -6.56 5.60 13.07
CA ILE A 137 -5.67 5.06 12.03
C ILE A 137 -4.23 4.94 12.55
N SER A 138 -3.75 5.92 13.32
CA SER A 138 -2.41 5.83 13.93
C SER A 138 -2.30 4.64 14.89
N ASP A 139 -3.31 4.41 15.74
CA ASP A 139 -3.33 3.28 16.66
C ASP A 139 -3.36 1.93 15.92
N GLU A 140 -4.01 1.88 14.74
CA GLU A 140 -4.02 0.70 13.87
C GLU A 140 -2.66 0.44 13.23
N ILE A 141 -2.01 1.50 12.72
CA ILE A 141 -0.66 1.41 12.16
C ILE A 141 0.33 0.87 13.20
N GLU A 142 0.29 1.38 14.43
CA GLU A 142 1.17 0.89 15.50
C GLU A 142 0.94 -0.60 15.80
N ARG A 143 -0.31 -1.08 15.75
CA ARG A 143 -0.60 -2.52 15.86
C ARG A 143 -0.01 -3.31 14.71
N GLN A 144 -0.16 -2.84 13.47
CA GLN A 144 0.39 -3.53 12.30
C GLN A 144 1.91 -3.64 12.36
N PHE A 145 2.62 -2.55 12.70
CA PHE A 145 4.06 -2.59 12.92
C PHE A 145 4.45 -3.59 14.01
N TYR A 146 3.76 -3.54 15.16
CA TYR A 146 4.05 -4.42 16.29
C TYR A 146 3.85 -5.90 15.93
N TYR A 147 2.69 -6.25 15.37
CA TYR A 147 2.39 -7.65 15.03
C TYR A 147 3.21 -8.15 13.85
N SER A 148 3.53 -7.30 12.87
CA SER A 148 4.45 -7.67 11.79
C SER A 148 5.83 -8.05 12.33
N ALA A 149 6.35 -7.31 13.31
CA ALA A 149 7.60 -7.66 13.97
C ALA A 149 7.47 -8.97 14.76
N MET A 150 6.38 -9.13 15.54
CA MET A 150 6.15 -10.34 16.33
C MET A 150 6.01 -11.61 15.50
N ILE A 151 5.38 -11.54 14.32
CA ILE A 151 5.32 -12.68 13.40
C ILE A 151 6.72 -13.19 13.06
N LEU A 152 7.66 -12.27 12.80
CA LEU A 152 9.05 -12.61 12.47
C LEU A 152 9.84 -13.05 13.70
N ASP A 153 9.78 -12.27 14.78
CA ASP A 153 10.56 -12.48 16.01
C ASP A 153 10.20 -13.80 16.71
N THR A 154 8.97 -14.29 16.52
CA THR A 154 8.48 -15.52 17.15
C THR A 154 8.38 -16.71 16.19
N ASP A 155 8.78 -16.54 14.92
CA ASP A 155 8.57 -17.54 13.86
C ASP A 155 7.09 -18.01 13.84
N TYR A 156 6.16 -17.07 13.93
CA TYR A 156 4.75 -17.38 14.22
C TYR A 156 4.11 -18.26 13.15
N TYR A 157 4.53 -18.11 11.89
CA TYR A 157 4.05 -18.96 10.79
C TYR A 157 4.33 -20.45 11.03
N SER A 158 5.42 -20.80 11.73
CA SER A 158 5.71 -22.19 12.08
C SER A 158 4.70 -22.83 13.04
N ILE A 159 3.90 -22.00 13.72
CA ILE A 159 2.90 -22.42 14.70
C ILE A 159 1.51 -22.51 14.07
N VAL A 160 1.19 -21.60 13.14
CA VAL A 160 -0.19 -21.44 12.62
C VAL A 160 -0.40 -21.96 11.20
N ILE A 161 0.66 -22.28 10.46
CA ILE A 161 0.56 -22.89 9.13
C ILE A 161 0.93 -24.37 9.23
N ASP A 162 0.01 -25.24 8.82
CA ASP A 162 0.28 -26.66 8.65
C ASP A 162 1.31 -26.87 7.54
N ARG A 163 2.39 -27.61 7.84
CA ARG A 163 3.47 -27.93 6.90
C ARG A 163 3.17 -29.14 6.03
#